data_AF-A0A2G5VUJ4-F1
#
_entry.id   AF-A0A2G5VUJ4-F1
#
_cell.length_a   1.000
_cell.length_b   1.000
_cell.length_c   1.000
_cell.angle_alpha   90.00
_cell.angle_beta   90.00
_cell.angle_gamma   90.00
#
_symmetry.space_group_name_H-M   'P 1'
#
loop_
_entity.id
_entity.type
_entity.pdbx_description
1 polymer ?
#
loop_
_entity_poly.entity_id
_entity_poly.type
_entity_poly.pdbx_seq_one_letter_code
_entity_poly.pdbx_strand_id
1 'polypeptide(L)'
;MHVFQGLVQKYAIDFLVSHANFLDFGEEDFPARVDEQKRKVKDLEFEESIYIKRIENTSKELNDIRDVSIVYNQIVATGNNKKSKSSCESTFCVLKYSKSRSIDTDTYQCDRCSKIFHYICNGVFTIDQKSKTNRAGNNVTCFDCSDNPLTIQERMEEVEIWKAKLEKSHEDDQETWWVVNEEKRKAEKVITDRGDSGEYREKLDRFFKNTGYENYNCSKNWTGNMTRRFLRKCHIDEVIEIFPSTSRLEAIRHFLYQLESLMSSSNNEVKSDEQISEIQNHLQKMATFLREAHPDYSVTVKLHLLTSHLLEFVRKHRSWSKVSEQGIEHAHSDFKKLHILLAPMKNPISKGFAIVDACSGANFLIDSGDDCNF
;
A
#
# COMPACT_ATOMS: atom_id res chain seq x y z
N MET A 1 -0.70 -15.30 25.30
CA MET A 1 -0.28 -15.70 23.94
C MET A 1 -0.43 -14.57 22.93
N HIS A 2 -1.65 -14.06 22.72
CA HIS A 2 -1.95 -12.95 21.78
C HIS A 2 -1.13 -11.68 21.96
N VAL A 3 -0.74 -11.35 23.20
CA VAL A 3 0.17 -10.23 23.50
C VAL A 3 1.52 -10.45 22.82
N PHE A 4 2.20 -11.58 23.11
CA PHE A 4 3.51 -11.90 22.55
C PHE A 4 3.52 -11.96 21.03
N GLN A 5 2.51 -12.59 20.41
CA GLN A 5 2.36 -12.62 18.95
C GLN A 5 2.33 -11.20 18.36
N GLY A 6 1.55 -10.31 18.97
CA GLY A 6 1.43 -8.93 18.48
C GLY A 6 2.71 -8.12 18.66
N LEU A 7 3.43 -8.33 19.76
CA LEU A 7 4.70 -7.64 20.03
C LEU A 7 5.82 -8.12 19.11
N VAL A 8 5.96 -9.44 18.93
CA VAL A 8 6.94 -10.03 18.02
C VAL A 8 6.68 -9.58 16.58
N GLN A 9 5.43 -9.59 16.13
CA GLN A 9 5.10 -9.10 14.79
C GLN A 9 5.51 -7.63 14.62
N LYS A 10 4.98 -6.74 15.45
CA LYS A 10 5.13 -5.29 15.24
C LYS A 10 6.56 -4.80 15.45
N TYR A 11 7.22 -5.29 16.51
CA TYR A 11 8.49 -4.71 16.96
C TYR A 11 9.72 -5.53 16.55
N ALA A 12 9.55 -6.74 16.03
CA ALA A 12 10.68 -7.52 15.54
C ALA A 12 10.50 -7.89 14.07
N ILE A 13 9.47 -8.65 13.71
CA ILE A 13 9.33 -9.17 12.34
C ILE A 13 9.16 -8.04 11.33
N ASP A 14 8.20 -7.15 11.55
CA ASP A 14 7.95 -6.01 10.65
C ASP A 14 9.22 -5.15 10.52
N PHE A 15 9.97 -4.98 11.61
CA PHE A 15 11.25 -4.28 11.58
C PHE A 15 12.32 -5.02 10.76
N LEU A 16 12.51 -6.33 10.96
CA LEU A 16 13.49 -7.12 10.22
C LEU A 16 13.16 -7.15 8.72
N VAL A 17 11.87 -7.19 8.38
CA VAL A 17 11.39 -7.06 7.00
C VAL A 17 11.73 -5.70 6.41
N SER A 18 11.35 -4.61 7.09
CA SER A 18 11.63 -3.28 6.55
C SER A 18 13.13 -2.99 6.48
N HIS A 19 13.91 -3.52 7.42
CA HIS A 19 15.36 -3.40 7.42
C HIS A 19 16.01 -4.18 6.27
N ALA A 20 15.55 -5.40 5.98
CA ALA A 20 15.98 -6.15 4.79
C ALA A 20 15.68 -5.38 3.51
N ASN A 21 14.45 -4.88 3.37
CA ASN A 21 14.04 -4.11 2.19
C ASN A 21 14.89 -2.84 2.02
N PHE A 22 15.19 -2.14 3.12
CA PHE A 22 16.03 -0.94 3.11
C PHE A 22 17.45 -1.24 2.62
N LEU A 23 18.08 -2.30 3.14
CA LEU A 23 19.43 -2.69 2.73
C LEU A 23 19.47 -3.18 1.28
N ASP A 24 18.46 -3.93 0.82
CA ASP A 24 18.37 -4.41 -0.56
C ASP A 24 18.02 -3.29 -1.55
N PHE A 25 17.30 -2.25 -1.13
CA PHE A 25 17.02 -1.08 -1.97
C PHE A 25 18.27 -0.22 -2.19
N GLY A 26 19.07 -0.02 -1.13
CA GLY A 26 20.39 0.60 -1.22
C GLY A 26 20.42 2.13 -1.36
N GLU A 27 19.26 2.81 -1.26
CA GLU A 27 19.17 4.27 -1.30
C GLU A 27 18.75 4.82 0.09
N GLU A 28 19.38 5.91 0.53
CA GLU A 28 19.24 6.44 1.91
C GLU A 28 17.84 7.01 2.20
N ASP A 29 17.09 7.40 1.18
CA ASP A 29 15.76 8.00 1.28
C ASP A 29 14.64 6.96 1.42
N PHE A 30 14.96 5.67 1.34
CA PHE A 30 13.96 4.63 1.44
C PHE A 30 13.39 4.53 2.87
N PRO A 31 12.05 4.50 3.06
CA PRO A 31 11.46 4.54 4.39
C PRO A 31 11.89 3.35 5.26
N ALA A 32 12.08 3.59 6.56
CA ALA A 32 12.57 2.57 7.50
C ALA A 32 11.50 1.58 7.98
N ARG A 33 10.21 1.84 7.70
CA ARG A 33 9.08 1.05 8.21
C ARG A 33 8.23 0.46 7.09
N VAL A 34 7.72 -0.76 7.28
CA VAL A 34 6.92 -1.48 6.26
C VAL A 34 5.68 -0.71 5.82
N ASP A 35 4.99 -0.02 6.75
CA ASP A 35 3.80 0.76 6.42
C ASP A 35 4.10 1.99 5.58
N GLU A 36 5.23 2.66 5.85
CA GLU A 36 5.72 3.79 5.07
C GLU A 36 6.26 3.36 3.72
N GLN A 37 6.99 2.23 3.64
CA GLN A 37 7.44 1.62 2.39
C GLN A 37 6.26 1.30 1.46
N LYS A 38 5.20 0.69 2.00
CA LYS A 38 3.96 0.41 1.24
C LYS A 38 3.24 1.70 0.80
N ARG A 39 3.33 2.76 1.59
CA ARG A 39 2.80 4.08 1.20
C ARG A 39 3.62 4.67 0.05
N LYS A 40 4.96 4.61 0.09
CA LYS A 40 5.83 5.08 -1.00
C LYS A 40 5.45 4.44 -2.35
N VAL A 41 5.23 3.12 -2.38
CA VAL A 41 4.75 2.45 -3.61
C VAL A 41 3.40 3.00 -4.08
N LYS A 42 2.42 3.18 -3.18
CA LYS A 42 1.12 3.73 -3.56
C LYS A 42 1.19 5.16 -4.07
N ASP A 43 2.07 5.97 -3.48
CA ASP A 43 2.28 7.35 -3.90
C ASP A 43 2.91 7.38 -5.30
N LEU A 44 3.89 6.50 -5.57
CA LEU A 44 4.50 6.30 -6.89
C LEU A 44 3.50 5.75 -7.93
N GLU A 45 2.66 4.78 -7.57
CA GLU A 45 1.57 4.28 -8.44
C GLU A 45 0.60 5.41 -8.82
N PHE A 46 0.24 6.25 -7.85
CA PHE A 46 -0.64 7.39 -8.09
C PHE A 46 0.02 8.41 -9.02
N GLU A 47 1.27 8.77 -8.75
CA GLU A 47 2.06 9.69 -9.57
C GLU A 47 2.26 9.19 -11.00
N GLU A 48 2.66 7.93 -11.19
CA GLU A 48 2.76 7.29 -12.51
C GLU A 48 1.43 7.39 -13.27
N SER A 49 0.30 7.15 -12.58
CA SER A 49 -1.02 7.23 -13.19
C SER A 49 -1.38 8.64 -13.67
N ILE A 50 -0.76 9.70 -13.11
CA ILE A 50 -0.92 11.07 -13.57
C ILE A 50 -0.16 11.25 -14.89
N TYR A 51 1.11 10.83 -14.95
CA TYR A 51 1.93 10.97 -16.16
C TYR A 51 1.38 10.14 -17.32
N ILE A 52 0.92 8.92 -17.09
CA ILE A 52 0.25 8.10 -18.13
C ILE A 52 -0.91 8.88 -18.76
N LYS A 53 -1.77 9.49 -17.93
CA LYS A 53 -2.93 10.28 -18.42
C LYS A 53 -2.49 11.53 -19.17
N ARG A 54 -1.40 12.19 -18.76
CA ARG A 54 -0.84 13.35 -19.48
C ARG A 54 -0.28 12.95 -20.85
N ILE A 55 0.47 11.85 -20.91
CA ILE A 55 1.04 11.30 -22.15
C ILE A 55 -0.09 10.90 -23.10
N GLU A 56 -1.10 10.19 -22.62
CA GLU A 56 -2.28 9.79 -23.42
C GLU A 56 -3.02 11.02 -23.99
N ASN A 57 -3.26 12.04 -23.16
CA ASN A 57 -3.92 13.26 -23.59
C ASN A 57 -3.08 14.02 -24.62
N THR A 58 -1.79 14.22 -24.36
CA THR A 58 -0.88 14.93 -25.26
C THR A 58 -0.72 14.18 -26.58
N SER A 59 -0.66 12.84 -26.55
CA SER A 59 -0.70 11.99 -27.75
C SER A 59 -1.96 12.21 -28.59
N LYS A 60 -3.13 12.37 -27.96
CA LYS A 60 -4.37 12.72 -28.67
C LYS A 60 -4.30 14.12 -29.29
N GLU A 61 -3.82 15.11 -28.53
CA GLU A 61 -3.68 16.50 -29.00
C GLU A 61 -2.70 16.60 -30.19
N LEU A 62 -1.60 15.84 -30.16
CA LEU A 62 -0.65 15.73 -31.29
C LEU A 62 -1.29 15.10 -32.53
N ASN A 63 -2.15 14.09 -32.36
CA ASN A 63 -2.91 13.51 -33.47
C ASN A 63 -3.91 14.53 -34.06
N ASP A 64 -4.61 15.30 -33.22
CA ASP A 64 -5.51 16.36 -33.69
C ASP A 64 -4.75 17.42 -34.49
N ILE A 65 -3.58 17.86 -34.01
CA ILE A 65 -2.68 18.78 -34.74
C ILE A 65 -2.25 18.21 -36.09
N ARG A 66 -1.84 16.94 -36.12
CA ARG A 66 -1.44 16.27 -37.36
C ARG A 66 -2.57 16.27 -38.37
N ASP A 67 -3.79 15.97 -37.94
CA ASP A 67 -4.98 15.98 -38.81
C ASP A 67 -5.29 17.38 -39.33
N VAL A 68 -5.15 18.42 -38.49
CA VAL A 68 -5.27 19.83 -38.91
C VAL A 68 -4.22 20.20 -39.95
N SER A 69 -2.94 19.85 -39.74
CA SER A 69 -1.86 20.11 -40.71
C SER A 69 -2.15 19.43 -42.06
N ILE A 70 -2.65 18.18 -42.06
CA ILE A 70 -3.03 17.48 -43.30
C ILE A 70 -4.14 18.25 -44.03
N VAL A 71 -5.16 18.69 -43.30
CA VAL A 71 -6.28 19.45 -43.88
C VAL A 71 -5.83 20.80 -44.43
N TYR A 72 -5.03 21.57 -43.70
CA TYR A 72 -4.53 22.86 -44.17
C TYR A 72 -3.69 22.72 -45.44
N ASN A 73 -2.82 21.71 -45.51
CA ASN A 73 -2.08 21.39 -46.73
C ASN A 73 -3.00 21.08 -47.93
N GLN A 74 -4.11 20.36 -47.71
CA GLN A 74 -5.10 20.09 -48.76
C GLN A 74 -5.84 21.35 -49.22
N ILE A 75 -6.18 22.25 -48.30
CA ILE A 75 -6.83 23.53 -48.62
C ILE A 75 -5.90 24.38 -49.48
N VAL A 76 -4.62 24.50 -49.10
CA VAL A 76 -3.60 25.22 -49.88
C VAL A 76 -3.46 24.61 -51.28
N ALA A 77 -3.34 23.29 -51.39
CA ALA A 77 -3.17 22.61 -52.68
C ALA A 77 -4.38 22.75 -53.62
N THR A 78 -5.59 22.86 -53.09
CA THR A 78 -6.83 22.92 -53.89
C THR A 78 -7.35 24.33 -54.13
N GLY A 79 -6.84 25.34 -53.42
CA GLY A 79 -7.30 26.73 -53.50
C GLY A 79 -8.77 26.93 -53.13
N ASN A 80 -9.39 25.94 -52.47
CA ASN A 80 -10.83 25.84 -52.36
C ASN A 80 -11.32 26.42 -51.04
N ASN A 81 -11.71 27.71 -51.02
CA ASN A 81 -12.14 28.44 -49.82
C ASN A 81 -13.68 28.43 -49.64
N LYS A 82 -14.34 27.29 -49.86
CA LYS A 82 -15.81 27.23 -49.77
C LYS A 82 -16.27 27.49 -48.33
N LYS A 83 -17.13 28.50 -48.15
CA LYS A 83 -17.83 28.75 -46.88
C LYS A 83 -18.62 27.51 -46.40
N SER A 84 -18.66 27.34 -45.09
CA SER A 84 -19.37 26.25 -44.40
C SER A 84 -20.90 26.35 -44.57
N LYS A 85 -21.60 25.20 -44.56
CA LYS A 85 -23.06 25.10 -44.29
C LYS A 85 -23.32 24.43 -42.92
N SER A 86 -22.28 24.20 -42.11
CA SER A 86 -22.34 23.60 -40.78
C SER A 86 -22.10 24.63 -39.67
N SER A 87 -22.25 24.20 -38.42
CA SER A 87 -22.19 25.00 -37.17
C SER A 87 -20.91 25.82 -36.93
N CYS A 88 -19.82 25.59 -37.68
CA CYS A 88 -18.57 26.35 -37.54
C CYS A 88 -18.41 27.39 -38.64
N GLU A 89 -18.11 28.61 -38.21
CA GLU A 89 -17.97 29.81 -39.03
C GLU A 89 -16.52 30.12 -39.44
N SER A 90 -15.57 29.23 -39.13
CA SER A 90 -14.16 29.42 -39.50
C SER A 90 -13.99 29.45 -41.02
N THR A 91 -13.24 30.44 -41.51
CA THR A 91 -12.85 30.55 -42.93
C THR A 91 -12.17 29.27 -43.45
N PHE A 92 -11.43 28.57 -42.59
CA PHE A 92 -10.73 27.32 -42.90
C PHE A 92 -11.15 26.19 -41.94
N CYS A 93 -12.43 25.81 -41.99
CA CYS A 93 -13.00 24.79 -41.10
C CYS A 93 -12.43 23.38 -41.36
N VAL A 94 -11.66 22.84 -40.42
CA VAL A 94 -10.95 21.55 -40.52
C VAL A 94 -11.89 20.37 -40.75
N LEU A 95 -12.98 20.27 -39.97
CA LEU A 95 -13.92 19.15 -40.05
C LEU A 95 -14.62 19.01 -41.40
N LYS A 96 -14.71 20.09 -42.18
CA LYS A 96 -15.32 20.05 -43.51
C LYS A 96 -14.44 19.33 -44.54
N TYR A 97 -13.13 19.46 -44.40
CA TYR A 97 -12.15 18.88 -45.31
C TYR A 97 -11.60 17.55 -44.77
N SER A 98 -11.71 17.32 -43.46
CA SER A 98 -11.40 16.03 -42.88
C SER A 98 -12.43 14.96 -43.26
N LYS A 99 -11.93 13.76 -43.60
CA LYS A 99 -12.74 12.54 -43.70
C LYS A 99 -12.70 11.71 -42.41
N SER A 100 -11.91 12.14 -41.43
CA SER A 100 -11.71 11.42 -40.18
C SER A 100 -12.84 11.71 -39.19
N ARG A 101 -13.42 10.66 -38.62
CA ARG A 101 -14.44 10.75 -37.55
C ARG A 101 -13.84 10.94 -36.16
N SER A 102 -12.52 10.85 -36.01
CA SER A 102 -11.84 10.93 -34.71
C SER A 102 -11.49 12.35 -34.28
N ILE A 103 -11.62 13.33 -35.18
CA ILE A 103 -11.27 14.71 -34.90
C ILE A 103 -12.27 15.34 -33.93
N ASP A 104 -11.76 16.07 -32.96
CA ASP A 104 -12.56 16.80 -31.99
C ASP A 104 -13.55 17.77 -32.67
N THR A 105 -14.81 17.70 -32.23
CA THR A 105 -15.93 18.50 -32.74
C THR A 105 -16.43 19.54 -31.74
N ASP A 106 -15.76 19.66 -30.60
CA ASP A 106 -16.09 20.64 -29.58
C ASP A 106 -15.96 22.07 -30.11
N THR A 107 -16.87 22.94 -29.65
CA THR A 107 -17.00 24.32 -30.12
C THR A 107 -16.93 25.33 -28.99
N TYR A 108 -16.65 26.58 -29.36
CA TYR A 108 -16.76 27.76 -28.52
C TYR A 108 -17.36 28.94 -29.29
N GLN A 109 -17.82 29.95 -28.57
CA GLN A 109 -18.31 31.20 -29.14
C GLN A 109 -17.24 32.29 -28.99
N CYS A 110 -16.92 32.99 -30.08
CA CYS A 110 -15.97 34.11 -30.06
C CYS A 110 -16.60 35.35 -29.42
N ASP A 111 -15.91 36.01 -28.51
CA ASP A 111 -16.44 37.17 -27.78
C ASP A 111 -16.55 38.43 -28.67
N ARG A 112 -15.74 38.54 -29.72
CA ARG A 112 -15.72 39.72 -30.61
C ARG A 112 -16.82 39.69 -31.67
N CYS A 113 -17.09 38.53 -32.29
CA CYS A 113 -18.08 38.40 -33.36
C CYS A 113 -19.29 37.55 -33.02
N SER A 114 -19.34 36.96 -31.82
CA SER A 114 -20.41 36.08 -31.35
C SER A 114 -20.67 34.84 -32.23
N LYS A 115 -19.76 34.53 -33.17
CA LYS A 115 -19.84 33.35 -34.02
C LYS A 115 -19.28 32.11 -33.33
N ILE A 116 -19.75 30.95 -33.78
CA ILE A 116 -19.38 29.65 -33.23
C ILE A 116 -18.26 29.03 -34.07
N PHE A 117 -17.25 28.48 -33.40
CA PHE A 117 -16.11 27.84 -34.02
C PHE A 117 -15.74 26.53 -33.33
N HIS A 118 -15.24 25.55 -34.07
CA HIS A 118 -14.53 24.43 -33.43
C HIS A 118 -13.22 24.92 -32.82
N TYR A 119 -12.83 24.36 -31.68
CA TYR A 119 -11.56 24.70 -31.01
C TYR A 119 -10.36 24.54 -31.95
N ILE A 120 -10.24 23.37 -32.59
CA ILE A 120 -9.14 23.04 -33.49
C ILE A 120 -9.04 23.96 -34.72
N CYS A 121 -10.16 24.56 -35.16
CA CYS A 121 -10.19 25.46 -36.31
C CYS A 121 -9.59 26.83 -36.00
N ASN A 122 -9.32 27.11 -34.72
CA ASN A 122 -8.73 28.34 -34.21
C ASN A 122 -7.52 28.07 -33.30
N GLY A 123 -6.78 26.98 -33.53
CA GLY A 123 -5.51 26.73 -32.83
C GLY A 123 -5.66 26.40 -31.34
N VAL A 124 -6.85 25.99 -30.90
CA VAL A 124 -7.10 25.53 -29.54
C VAL A 124 -7.07 24.01 -29.53
N PHE A 125 -5.98 23.45 -29.02
CA PHE A 125 -5.72 22.01 -29.04
C PHE A 125 -5.86 21.39 -27.65
N THR A 126 -5.32 22.07 -26.64
CA THR A 126 -5.17 21.46 -25.31
C THR A 126 -6.38 21.63 -24.41
N ILE A 127 -6.53 20.72 -23.44
CA ILE A 127 -7.57 20.82 -22.39
C ILE A 127 -7.46 22.15 -21.62
N ASP A 128 -6.24 22.63 -21.32
CA ASP A 128 -6.03 23.90 -20.64
C ASP A 128 -6.48 25.09 -21.49
N GLN A 129 -6.17 25.10 -22.80
CA GLN A 129 -6.65 26.14 -23.70
C GLN A 129 -8.18 26.13 -23.83
N LYS A 130 -8.81 24.96 -23.95
CA LYS A 130 -10.28 24.83 -23.98
C LYS A 130 -10.91 25.34 -22.70
N SER A 131 -10.34 24.98 -21.54
CA SER A 131 -10.79 25.45 -20.23
C SER A 131 -10.68 26.97 -20.11
N LYS A 132 -9.54 27.55 -20.53
CA LYS A 132 -9.35 29.01 -20.58
C LYS A 132 -10.35 29.69 -21.49
N THR A 133 -10.68 29.08 -22.63
CA THR A 133 -11.63 29.63 -23.58
C THR A 133 -13.06 29.66 -23.04
N ASN A 134 -13.43 28.70 -22.18
CA ASN A 134 -14.76 28.64 -21.56
C ASN A 134 -14.92 29.50 -20.30
N ARG A 135 -13.85 30.14 -19.80
CA ARG A 135 -13.94 30.97 -18.59
C ARG A 135 -14.51 32.35 -18.90
N ALA A 136 -15.53 32.75 -18.15
CA ALA A 136 -16.10 34.10 -18.24
C ALA A 136 -15.03 35.17 -17.99
N GLY A 137 -14.92 36.13 -18.92
CA GLY A 137 -13.97 37.25 -18.84
C GLY A 137 -12.63 37.04 -19.54
N ASN A 138 -12.34 35.84 -20.06
CA ASN A 138 -11.24 35.65 -21.00
C ASN A 138 -11.74 36.04 -22.40
N ASN A 139 -11.50 37.28 -22.83
CA ASN A 139 -11.84 37.80 -24.15
C ASN A 139 -11.23 36.94 -25.28
N VAL A 140 -11.89 35.85 -25.67
CA VAL A 140 -11.37 34.93 -26.68
C VAL A 140 -11.77 35.40 -28.06
N THR A 141 -10.76 35.76 -28.84
CA THR A 141 -10.92 36.16 -30.24
C THR A 141 -10.51 35.02 -31.17
N CYS A 142 -11.38 34.68 -32.12
CA CYS A 142 -11.04 33.73 -33.19
C CYS A 142 -10.02 34.30 -34.18
N PHE A 143 -9.41 33.44 -35.00
CA PHE A 143 -8.45 33.82 -36.05
C PHE A 143 -9.05 34.73 -37.14
N ASP A 144 -10.37 34.80 -37.24
CA ASP A 144 -11.07 35.71 -38.17
C ASP A 144 -11.33 37.09 -37.55
N CYS A 145 -11.05 37.28 -36.26
CA CYS A 145 -11.32 38.48 -35.47
C CYS A 145 -10.06 39.18 -34.95
N SER A 146 -8.86 38.70 -35.29
CA SER A 146 -7.62 39.43 -35.07
C SER A 146 -7.59 40.71 -35.91
N ASP A 147 -6.81 41.71 -35.48
CA ASP A 147 -6.75 43.02 -36.16
C ASP A 147 -6.36 42.90 -37.65
N ASN A 148 -5.67 41.83 -38.00
CA ASN A 148 -5.61 41.27 -39.35
C ASN A 148 -6.04 39.79 -39.31
N PRO A 149 -7.12 39.38 -40.00
CA PRO A 149 -7.54 37.97 -40.06
C PRO A 149 -6.42 37.07 -40.57
N LEU A 150 -6.10 35.99 -39.83
CA LEU A 150 -4.97 35.12 -40.19
C LEU A 150 -5.24 34.38 -41.51
N THR A 151 -4.27 34.47 -42.41
CA THR A 151 -4.16 33.67 -43.63
C THR A 151 -3.95 32.19 -43.31
N ILE A 152 -4.14 31.32 -44.30
CA ILE A 152 -3.92 29.88 -44.11
C ILE A 152 -2.47 29.56 -43.76
N GLN A 153 -1.49 30.30 -44.33
CA GLN A 153 -0.07 30.17 -44.00
C GLN A 153 0.20 30.52 -42.53
N GLU A 154 -0.29 31.65 -42.03
CA GLU A 154 -0.11 32.05 -40.61
C GLU A 154 -0.78 31.04 -39.66
N ARG A 155 -1.93 30.47 -40.04
CA ARG A 155 -2.56 29.39 -39.26
C ARG A 155 -1.73 28.11 -39.26
N MET A 156 -1.07 27.77 -40.36
CA MET A 156 -0.16 26.62 -40.41
C MET A 156 1.08 26.85 -39.54
N GLU A 157 1.64 28.07 -39.52
CA GLU A 157 2.72 28.44 -38.62
C GLU A 157 2.32 28.29 -37.15
N GLU A 158 1.13 28.77 -36.77
CA GLU A 158 0.57 28.56 -35.42
C GLU A 158 0.43 27.08 -35.07
N VAL A 159 -0.03 26.25 -36.00
CA VAL A 159 -0.16 24.79 -35.80
C VAL A 159 1.21 24.16 -35.54
N GLU A 160 2.24 24.51 -36.32
CA GLU A 160 3.59 23.97 -36.12
C GLU A 160 4.24 24.46 -34.81
N ILE A 161 3.99 25.70 -34.39
CA ILE A 161 4.42 26.20 -33.07
C ILE A 161 3.79 25.37 -31.94
N TRP A 162 2.49 25.09 -32.03
CA TRP A 162 1.80 24.27 -31.03
C TRP A 162 2.25 22.82 -31.04
N LYS A 163 2.49 22.27 -32.23
CA LYS A 163 3.06 20.93 -32.41
C LYS A 163 4.38 20.80 -31.66
N ALA A 164 5.33 21.70 -31.92
CA ALA A 164 6.64 21.68 -31.27
C ALA A 164 6.54 21.82 -29.74
N LYS A 165 5.62 22.65 -29.24
CA LYS A 165 5.36 22.78 -27.79
C LYS A 165 4.83 21.49 -27.19
N LEU A 166 3.90 20.81 -27.85
CA LEU A 166 3.30 19.57 -27.37
C LEU A 166 4.25 18.38 -27.50
N GLU A 167 5.04 18.29 -28.58
CA GLU A 167 6.10 17.29 -28.72
C GLU A 167 7.11 17.40 -27.58
N LYS A 168 7.57 18.62 -27.27
CA LYS A 168 8.46 18.85 -26.13
C LYS A 168 7.80 18.45 -24.80
N SER A 169 6.56 18.90 -24.55
CA SER A 169 5.86 18.56 -23.31
C SER A 169 5.64 17.05 -23.17
N HIS A 170 5.39 16.35 -24.28
CA HIS A 170 5.23 14.91 -24.31
C HIS A 170 6.53 14.19 -23.96
N GLU A 171 7.65 14.62 -24.54
CA GLU A 171 8.98 14.09 -24.22
C GLU A 171 9.34 14.31 -22.74
N ASP A 172 9.11 15.51 -22.21
CA ASP A 172 9.36 15.84 -20.79
C ASP A 172 8.52 14.94 -19.84
N ASP A 173 7.23 14.74 -20.13
CA ASP A 173 6.36 13.84 -19.35
C ASP A 173 6.79 12.36 -19.49
N GLN A 174 7.27 11.93 -20.67
CA GLN A 174 7.77 10.56 -20.88
C GLN A 174 9.07 10.29 -20.12
N GLU A 175 10.00 11.24 -20.11
CA GLU A 175 11.25 11.12 -19.34
C GLU A 175 10.95 11.04 -17.84
N THR A 176 10.07 11.91 -17.35
CA THR A 176 9.67 11.91 -15.93
C THR A 176 8.93 10.62 -15.56
N TRP A 177 8.02 10.15 -16.41
CA TRP A 177 7.35 8.87 -16.21
C TRP A 177 8.33 7.71 -16.11
N TRP A 178 9.37 7.68 -16.95
CA TRP A 178 10.36 6.61 -16.92
C TRP A 178 11.09 6.54 -15.58
N VAL A 179 11.48 7.69 -15.02
CA VAL A 179 12.11 7.79 -13.71
C VAL A 179 11.20 7.25 -12.61
N VAL A 180 9.95 7.74 -12.57
CA VAL A 180 8.95 7.32 -11.57
C VAL A 180 8.64 5.82 -11.68
N ASN A 181 8.46 5.31 -12.89
CA ASN A 181 8.15 3.90 -13.12
C ASN A 181 9.33 2.99 -12.71
N GLU A 182 10.56 3.39 -12.98
CA GLU A 182 11.73 2.61 -12.54
C GLU A 182 11.90 2.62 -11.02
N GLU A 183 11.70 3.77 -10.35
CA GLU A 183 11.70 3.85 -8.90
C GLU A 183 10.58 2.97 -8.29
N LYS A 184 9.37 3.06 -8.84
CA LYS A 184 8.23 2.21 -8.45
C LYS A 184 8.58 0.74 -8.60
N ARG A 185 9.12 0.33 -9.75
CA ARG A 185 9.49 -1.07 -10.03
C ARG A 185 10.53 -1.59 -9.04
N LYS A 186 11.55 -0.78 -8.70
CA LYS A 186 12.54 -1.12 -7.67
C LYS A 186 11.89 -1.27 -6.30
N ALA A 187 11.03 -0.32 -5.91
CA ALA A 187 10.36 -0.32 -4.61
C ALA A 187 9.36 -1.48 -4.46
N GLU A 188 8.58 -1.76 -5.51
CA GLU A 188 7.70 -2.92 -5.59
C GLU A 188 8.49 -4.20 -5.42
N LYS A 189 9.57 -4.37 -6.21
CA LYS A 189 10.45 -5.55 -6.13
C LYS A 189 10.86 -5.84 -4.69
N VAL A 190 11.37 -4.87 -3.95
CA VAL A 190 11.81 -5.10 -2.55
C VAL A 190 10.67 -5.37 -1.56
N ILE A 191 9.46 -4.93 -1.85
CA ILE A 191 8.30 -5.11 -0.95
C ILE A 191 7.53 -6.41 -1.26
N THR A 192 7.40 -6.78 -2.53
CA THR A 192 6.52 -7.87 -2.98
C THR A 192 7.28 -9.15 -3.29
N ASP A 193 8.49 -9.06 -3.84
CA ASP A 193 9.19 -10.21 -4.40
C ASP A 193 9.99 -10.90 -3.31
N ARG A 194 9.31 -11.82 -2.62
CA ARG A 194 9.93 -12.70 -1.62
C ARG A 194 11.10 -13.44 -2.25
N GLY A 195 12.27 -13.38 -1.63
CA GLY A 195 13.48 -14.08 -2.03
C GLY A 195 14.21 -13.50 -3.25
N ASP A 196 13.48 -12.88 -4.18
CA ASP A 196 14.06 -12.37 -5.44
C ASP A 196 14.38 -10.87 -5.39
N SER A 197 14.05 -10.19 -4.28
CA SER A 197 14.31 -8.76 -4.13
C SER A 197 15.77 -8.39 -3.89
N GLY A 198 16.53 -9.26 -3.23
CA GLY A 198 17.92 -8.98 -2.85
C GLY A 198 18.45 -9.97 -1.81
N GLU A 199 19.73 -9.82 -1.47
CA GLU A 199 20.49 -10.75 -0.63
C GLU A 199 19.89 -10.87 0.78
N TYR A 200 19.49 -9.76 1.40
CA TYR A 200 19.01 -9.77 2.78
C TYR A 200 17.61 -10.36 2.88
N ARG A 201 16.72 -10.03 1.95
CA ARG A 201 15.39 -10.64 1.87
C ARG A 201 15.49 -12.14 1.61
N GLU A 202 16.37 -12.57 0.70
CA GLU A 202 16.57 -13.99 0.41
C GLU A 202 17.02 -14.76 1.66
N LYS A 203 18.00 -14.25 2.39
CA LYS A 203 18.46 -14.85 3.66
C LYS A 203 17.33 -14.89 4.69
N LEU A 204 16.56 -13.81 4.83
CA LEU A 204 15.45 -13.73 5.77
C LEU A 204 14.33 -14.71 5.42
N ASP A 205 13.94 -14.80 4.15
CA ASP A 205 12.93 -15.75 3.67
C ASP A 205 13.40 -17.19 3.85
N ARG A 206 14.68 -17.47 3.59
CA ARG A 206 15.28 -18.79 3.84
C ARG A 206 15.24 -19.17 5.31
N PHE A 207 15.58 -18.24 6.21
CA PHE A 207 15.47 -18.44 7.65
C PHE A 207 14.03 -18.79 8.06
N PHE A 208 13.05 -17.98 7.64
CA PHE A 208 11.65 -18.23 7.99
C PHE A 208 11.12 -19.53 7.36
N LYS A 209 11.54 -19.88 6.15
CA LYS A 209 11.18 -21.17 5.52
C LYS A 209 11.74 -22.36 6.30
N ASN A 210 13.04 -22.33 6.64
CA ASN A 210 13.70 -23.40 7.39
C ASN A 210 13.14 -23.58 8.79
N THR A 211 12.72 -22.48 9.40
CA THR A 211 12.07 -22.49 10.72
C THR A 211 10.56 -22.73 10.62
N GLY A 212 10.00 -23.03 9.44
CA GLY A 212 8.61 -23.46 9.22
C GLY A 212 7.57 -22.34 9.26
N TYR A 213 7.91 -21.15 8.77
CA TYR A 213 7.14 -19.91 8.84
C TYR A 213 7.02 -19.20 7.48
N GLU A 214 6.56 -19.90 6.44
CA GLU A 214 6.56 -19.38 5.07
C GLU A 214 5.71 -18.10 4.85
N ASN A 215 4.77 -17.77 5.75
CA ASN A 215 3.86 -16.63 5.63
C ASN A 215 3.97 -15.62 6.79
N TYR A 216 5.18 -15.38 7.27
CA TYR A 216 5.47 -14.52 8.41
C TYR A 216 5.08 -13.04 8.23
N ASN A 217 4.87 -12.57 6.99
CA ASN A 217 4.40 -11.21 6.67
C ASN A 217 2.92 -10.94 7.05
N CYS A 218 2.16 -11.98 7.41
CA CYS A 218 0.78 -11.85 7.83
C CYS A 218 0.65 -12.19 9.32
N SER A 219 0.32 -11.18 10.12
CA SER A 219 0.15 -11.32 11.57
C SER A 219 -0.90 -12.36 11.99
N LYS A 220 -1.89 -12.63 11.12
CA LYS A 220 -2.90 -13.68 11.33
C LYS A 220 -2.35 -15.11 11.22
N ASN A 221 -1.14 -15.27 10.67
CA ASN A 221 -0.53 -16.57 10.45
C ASN A 221 0.45 -16.99 11.55
N TRP A 222 0.73 -16.12 12.53
CA TRP A 222 1.57 -16.47 13.68
C TRP A 222 0.73 -17.11 14.79
N THR A 223 0.91 -18.41 15.01
CA THR A 223 0.36 -19.09 16.18
C THR A 223 1.26 -18.88 17.40
N GLY A 224 0.76 -19.20 18.60
CA GLY A 224 1.58 -19.12 19.81
C GLY A 224 2.77 -20.07 19.77
N ASN A 225 2.60 -21.25 19.19
CA ASN A 225 3.68 -22.22 19.04
C ASN A 225 4.78 -21.69 18.10
N MET A 226 4.39 -21.02 17.02
CA MET A 226 5.33 -20.37 16.12
C MET A 226 6.08 -19.24 16.83
N THR A 227 5.37 -18.41 17.58
CA THR A 227 5.97 -17.34 18.40
C THR A 227 6.98 -17.90 19.39
N ARG A 228 6.63 -18.98 20.10
CA ARG A 228 7.51 -19.63 21.09
C ARG A 228 8.76 -20.21 20.45
N ARG A 229 8.63 -20.85 19.28
CA ARG A 229 9.77 -21.44 18.58
C ARG A 229 10.69 -20.34 18.02
N PHE A 230 10.15 -19.26 17.47
CA PHE A 230 10.96 -18.11 17.01
C PHE A 230 11.72 -17.43 18.15
N LEU A 231 11.10 -17.25 19.32
CA LEU A 231 11.72 -16.60 20.48
C LEU A 231 12.85 -17.41 21.14
N ARG A 232 13.19 -18.61 20.64
CA ARG A 232 14.37 -19.33 21.15
C ARG A 232 15.63 -18.55 20.80
N LYS A 233 16.53 -18.40 21.77
CA LYS A 233 17.78 -17.63 21.59
C LYS A 233 18.55 -17.97 20.32
N CYS A 234 18.71 -19.26 20.00
CA CYS A 234 19.40 -19.70 18.78
C CYS A 234 18.78 -19.13 17.49
N HIS A 235 17.45 -19.04 17.40
CA HIS A 235 16.76 -18.49 16.24
C HIS A 235 16.79 -16.95 16.23
N ILE A 236 16.77 -16.32 17.40
CA ILE A 236 16.95 -14.87 17.53
C ILE A 236 18.35 -14.48 17.03
N ASP A 237 19.38 -15.23 17.44
CA ASP A 237 20.76 -14.95 17.02
C ASP A 237 20.93 -15.17 15.52
N GLU A 238 20.45 -16.30 15.00
CA GLU A 238 20.50 -16.62 13.58
C GLU A 238 19.82 -15.56 12.70
N VAL A 239 18.65 -15.05 13.10
CA VAL A 239 17.95 -14.03 12.29
C VAL A 239 18.59 -12.65 12.37
N ILE A 240 19.18 -12.30 13.52
CA ILE A 240 19.87 -11.00 13.70
C ILE A 240 21.18 -10.99 12.91
N GLU A 241 21.90 -12.11 12.87
CA GLU A 241 23.18 -12.27 12.16
C GLU A 241 23.07 -12.20 10.63
N ILE A 242 21.85 -12.23 10.08
CA ILE A 242 21.61 -11.95 8.65
C ILE A 242 22.04 -10.52 8.28
N PHE A 243 21.95 -9.60 9.23
CA PHE A 243 22.12 -8.16 9.00
C PHE A 243 23.47 -7.66 9.54
N PRO A 244 24.00 -6.56 8.98
CA PRO A 244 25.18 -5.90 9.54
C PRO A 244 24.93 -5.46 10.99
N SER A 245 25.88 -5.71 11.87
CA SER A 245 25.74 -5.37 13.30
C SER A 245 25.54 -3.87 13.52
N THR A 246 24.48 -3.51 14.24
CA THR A 246 24.20 -2.14 14.68
C THR A 246 23.73 -2.15 16.13
N SER A 247 23.92 -1.02 16.83
CA SER A 247 23.39 -0.85 18.20
C SER A 247 21.88 -1.09 18.27
N ARG A 248 21.15 -0.67 17.22
CA ARG A 248 19.71 -0.88 17.10
C ARG A 248 19.34 -2.37 16.99
N LEU A 249 20.06 -3.15 16.18
CA LEU A 249 19.83 -4.59 16.06
C LEU A 249 20.17 -5.34 17.35
N GLU A 250 21.22 -4.94 18.06
CA GLU A 250 21.54 -5.52 19.37
C GLU A 250 20.47 -5.21 20.43
N ALA A 251 19.90 -4.00 20.41
CA ALA A 251 18.74 -3.67 21.23
C ALA A 251 17.52 -4.55 20.89
N ILE A 252 17.26 -4.85 19.60
CA ILE A 252 16.23 -5.82 19.20
C ILE A 252 16.52 -7.23 19.73
N ARG A 253 17.76 -7.70 19.60
CA ARG A 253 18.20 -9.01 20.12
C ARG A 253 17.88 -9.13 21.61
N HIS A 254 18.29 -8.15 22.40
CA HIS A 254 18.06 -8.13 23.83
C HIS A 254 16.59 -7.97 24.22
N PHE A 255 15.83 -7.16 23.48
CA PHE A 255 14.38 -7.08 23.62
C PHE A 255 13.72 -8.45 23.41
N LEU A 256 14.10 -9.18 22.36
CA LEU A 256 13.56 -10.51 22.06
C LEU A 256 13.92 -11.55 23.14
N TYR A 257 15.12 -11.49 23.71
CA TYR A 257 15.48 -12.34 24.86
C TYR A 257 14.60 -12.07 26.08
N GLN A 258 14.24 -10.80 26.34
CA GLN A 258 13.32 -10.50 27.44
C GLN A 258 11.92 -11.05 27.15
N LEU A 259 11.45 -10.95 25.90
CA LEU A 259 10.17 -11.53 25.49
C LEU A 259 10.15 -13.07 25.61
N GLU A 260 11.23 -13.76 25.26
CA GLU A 260 11.38 -15.21 25.48
C GLU A 260 11.19 -15.57 26.96
N SER A 261 11.91 -14.86 27.84
CA SER A 261 11.88 -15.09 29.29
C SER A 261 10.48 -14.85 29.83
N LEU A 262 9.86 -13.72 29.46
CA LEU A 262 8.48 -13.39 29.85
C LEU A 262 7.45 -14.40 29.34
N MET A 263 7.57 -14.85 28.10
CA MET A 263 6.66 -15.86 27.53
C MET A 263 6.83 -17.22 28.21
N SER A 264 8.04 -17.54 28.67
CA SER A 264 8.30 -18.76 29.43
C SER A 264 7.68 -18.68 30.83
N SER A 265 7.72 -17.51 31.47
CA SER A 265 7.08 -17.25 32.77
C SER A 265 5.55 -17.18 32.70
N SER A 266 4.94 -17.07 31.52
CA SER A 266 3.48 -16.99 31.34
C SER A 266 2.78 -18.36 31.42
N ASN A 267 3.16 -19.19 32.39
CA ASN A 267 2.62 -20.53 32.64
C ASN A 267 1.58 -20.53 33.78
N ASN A 268 0.88 -21.65 33.97
CA ASN A 268 -0.23 -21.79 34.91
C ASN A 268 0.21 -21.90 36.38
N GLU A 269 1.50 -21.99 36.66
CA GLU A 269 2.02 -22.17 38.02
C GLU A 269 1.71 -20.95 38.89
N VAL A 270 1.53 -21.20 40.18
CA VAL A 270 1.47 -20.13 41.18
C VAL A 270 2.86 -19.49 41.30
N LYS A 271 2.91 -18.16 41.23
CA LYS A 271 4.14 -17.38 41.17
C LYS A 271 4.60 -16.97 42.57
N SER A 272 5.84 -17.30 42.91
CA SER A 272 6.49 -16.81 44.15
C SER A 272 6.84 -15.33 44.05
N ASP A 273 7.16 -14.69 45.18
CA ASP A 273 7.56 -13.28 45.21
C ASP A 273 8.87 -13.05 44.44
N GLU A 274 9.78 -14.01 44.45
CA GLU A 274 11.03 -14.00 43.67
C GLU A 274 10.70 -14.04 42.17
N GLN A 275 9.84 -14.96 41.73
CA GLN A 275 9.42 -15.06 40.33
C GLN A 275 8.70 -13.79 39.85
N ILE A 276 7.89 -13.16 40.71
CA ILE A 276 7.24 -11.87 40.40
C ILE A 276 8.29 -10.76 40.23
N SER A 277 9.33 -10.76 41.07
CA SER A 277 10.43 -9.81 40.98
C SER A 277 11.27 -10.01 39.71
N GLU A 278 11.50 -11.25 39.30
CA GLU A 278 12.14 -11.58 38.01
C GLU A 278 11.31 -11.08 36.82
N ILE A 279 9.99 -11.32 36.82
CA ILE A 279 9.08 -10.79 35.79
C ILE A 279 9.18 -9.26 35.72
N GLN A 280 9.21 -8.57 36.85
CA GLN A 280 9.37 -7.12 36.91
C GLN A 280 10.69 -6.67 36.27
N ASN A 281 11.80 -7.33 36.59
CA ASN A 281 13.11 -7.03 36.03
C ASN A 281 13.12 -7.21 34.50
N HIS A 282 12.56 -8.32 34.00
CA HIS A 282 12.45 -8.58 32.58
C HIS A 282 11.58 -7.54 31.86
N LEU A 283 10.45 -7.13 32.44
CA LEU A 283 9.60 -6.06 31.88
C LEU A 283 10.34 -4.72 31.77
N GLN A 284 11.09 -4.33 32.80
CA GLN A 284 11.86 -3.09 32.80
C GLN A 284 12.95 -3.11 31.73
N LYS A 285 13.74 -4.18 31.67
CA LYS A 285 14.77 -4.37 30.63
C LYS A 285 14.17 -4.39 29.23
N MET A 286 13.06 -5.10 29.04
CA MET A 286 12.34 -5.16 27.77
C MET A 286 11.94 -3.75 27.31
N ALA A 287 11.38 -2.94 28.21
CA ALA A 287 10.97 -1.58 27.89
C ALA A 287 12.17 -0.67 27.54
N THR A 288 13.31 -0.82 28.23
CA THR A 288 14.53 -0.06 27.93
C THR A 288 15.04 -0.40 26.52
N PHE A 289 15.28 -1.68 26.24
CA PHE A 289 15.77 -2.11 24.92
C PHE A 289 14.79 -1.78 23.80
N LEU A 290 13.48 -1.83 24.06
CA LEU A 290 12.49 -1.45 23.07
C LEU A 290 12.53 0.04 22.71
N ARG A 291 12.77 0.92 23.69
CA ARG A 291 12.92 2.37 23.44
C ARG A 291 14.20 2.68 22.67
N GLU A 292 15.29 1.97 22.97
CA GLU A 292 16.55 2.10 22.24
C GLU A 292 16.40 1.64 20.78
N ALA A 293 15.69 0.51 20.57
CA ALA A 293 15.48 -0.03 19.25
C ALA A 293 14.45 0.76 18.42
N HIS A 294 13.42 1.32 19.06
CA HIS A 294 12.27 1.95 18.40
C HIS A 294 11.84 3.25 19.10
N PRO A 295 12.65 4.32 19.06
CA PRO A 295 12.34 5.57 19.75
C PRO A 295 11.04 6.23 19.24
N ASP A 296 10.76 6.10 17.95
CA ASP A 296 9.64 6.78 17.29
C ASP A 296 8.37 5.90 17.15
N TYR A 297 8.40 4.66 17.64
CA TYR A 297 7.25 3.76 17.49
C TYR A 297 6.14 4.08 18.48
N SER A 298 4.90 4.02 17.98
CA SER A 298 3.71 4.10 18.84
C SER A 298 3.56 2.88 19.75
N VAL A 299 3.17 3.13 20.99
CA VAL A 299 2.83 2.09 21.98
C VAL A 299 1.52 1.41 21.58
N THR A 300 1.55 0.10 21.40
CA THR A 300 0.31 -0.68 21.21
C THR A 300 -0.41 -0.91 22.53
N VAL A 301 -1.73 -1.15 22.46
CA VAL A 301 -2.52 -1.60 23.63
C VAL A 301 -1.89 -2.85 24.25
N LYS A 302 -1.44 -3.82 23.44
CA LYS A 302 -0.77 -5.05 23.92
C LYS A 302 0.51 -4.74 24.70
N LEU A 303 1.32 -3.81 24.21
CA LEU A 303 2.54 -3.38 24.91
C LEU A 303 2.20 -2.69 26.23
N HIS A 304 1.23 -1.77 26.21
CA HIS A 304 0.77 -1.07 27.40
C HIS A 304 0.24 -2.03 28.47
N LEU A 305 -0.61 -2.98 28.09
CA LEU A 305 -1.12 -4.03 29.00
C LEU A 305 0.03 -4.82 29.63
N LEU A 306 1.02 -5.22 28.84
CA LEU A 306 2.15 -6.00 29.32
C LEU A 306 3.04 -5.21 30.29
N THR A 307 3.36 -3.95 29.97
CA THR A 307 4.31 -3.16 30.77
C THR A 307 3.69 -2.47 31.98
N SER A 308 2.40 -2.13 31.91
CA SER A 308 1.74 -1.28 32.92
C SER A 308 0.86 -2.07 33.88
N HIS A 309 0.22 -3.15 33.40
CA HIS A 309 -0.83 -3.83 34.16
C HIS A 309 -0.46 -5.25 34.59
N LEU A 310 0.53 -5.88 33.94
CA LEU A 310 0.88 -7.27 34.22
C LEU A 310 1.28 -7.50 35.70
N LEU A 311 2.12 -6.64 36.26
CA LEU A 311 2.63 -6.85 37.62
C LEU A 311 1.55 -6.74 38.68
N GLU A 312 0.64 -5.78 38.54
CA GLU A 312 -0.52 -5.65 39.42
C GLU A 312 -1.37 -6.93 39.36
N PHE A 313 -1.64 -7.40 38.14
CA PHE A 313 -2.41 -8.61 37.90
C PHE A 313 -1.76 -9.85 38.54
N VAL A 314 -0.48 -10.10 38.29
CA VAL A 314 0.21 -11.29 38.81
C VAL A 314 0.37 -11.23 40.33
N ARG A 315 0.57 -10.05 40.92
CA ARG A 315 0.59 -9.88 42.38
C ARG A 315 -0.74 -10.22 43.02
N LYS A 316 -1.84 -9.74 42.43
CA LYS A 316 -3.19 -9.96 42.92
C LYS A 316 -3.63 -11.43 42.81
N HIS A 317 -3.35 -12.06 41.66
CA HIS A 317 -3.88 -13.39 41.35
C HIS A 317 -2.86 -14.52 41.54
N ARG A 318 -1.60 -14.18 41.86
CA ARG A 318 -0.48 -15.12 41.99
C ARG A 318 -0.27 -16.03 40.77
N SER A 319 -0.82 -15.66 39.61
CA SER A 319 -0.73 -16.42 38.37
C SER A 319 -0.89 -15.49 37.18
N TRP A 320 -0.30 -15.88 36.04
CA TRP A 320 -0.43 -15.14 34.79
C TRP A 320 -1.48 -15.78 33.86
N SER A 321 -1.46 -17.11 33.68
CA SER A 321 -2.26 -17.76 32.62
C SER A 321 -3.46 -18.58 33.10
N LYS A 322 -3.72 -18.68 34.42
CA LYS A 322 -4.90 -19.41 34.95
C LYS A 322 -6.25 -18.91 34.40
N VAL A 323 -6.34 -17.64 34.03
CA VAL A 323 -7.55 -17.03 33.42
C VAL A 323 -7.39 -16.75 31.92
N SER A 324 -6.49 -17.48 31.23
CA SER A 324 -6.26 -17.28 29.81
C SER A 324 -7.28 -17.99 28.92
N GLU A 325 -7.55 -17.42 27.75
CA GLU A 325 -8.44 -18.00 26.73
C GLU A 325 -7.91 -19.30 26.10
N GLN A 326 -6.71 -19.77 26.48
CA GLN A 326 -6.09 -20.96 25.91
C GLN A 326 -6.91 -22.23 26.15
N GLY A 327 -7.60 -22.33 27.31
CA GLY A 327 -8.53 -23.44 27.57
C GLY A 327 -9.72 -23.43 26.59
N ILE A 328 -10.23 -22.25 26.27
CA ILE A 328 -11.34 -22.08 25.32
C ILE A 328 -10.87 -22.42 23.89
N GLU A 329 -9.67 -21.98 23.51
CA GLU A 329 -9.09 -22.30 22.19
C GLU A 329 -8.90 -23.83 22.00
N HIS A 330 -8.50 -24.55 23.04
CA HIS A 330 -8.43 -26.01 23.02
C HIS A 330 -9.82 -26.63 22.85
N ALA A 331 -10.80 -26.17 23.62
CA ALA A 331 -12.19 -26.64 23.51
C ALA A 331 -12.78 -26.42 22.10
N HIS A 332 -12.46 -25.32 21.43
CA HIS A 332 -12.85 -25.09 20.03
C HIS A 332 -12.29 -26.15 19.07
N SER A 333 -11.05 -26.61 19.28
CA SER A 333 -10.45 -27.67 18.46
C SER A 333 -11.20 -29.00 18.61
N ASP A 334 -11.52 -29.37 19.85
CA ASP A 334 -12.26 -30.60 20.13
C ASP A 334 -13.70 -30.53 19.63
N PHE A 335 -14.35 -29.37 19.75
CA PHE A 335 -15.65 -29.12 19.15
C PHE A 335 -15.65 -29.31 17.63
N LYS A 336 -14.61 -28.84 16.92
CA LYS A 336 -14.48 -29.06 15.46
C LYS A 336 -14.35 -30.54 15.12
N LYS A 337 -13.55 -31.30 15.87
CA LYS A 337 -13.42 -32.76 15.67
C LYS A 337 -14.77 -33.47 15.86
N LEU A 338 -15.48 -33.12 16.95
CA LEU A 338 -16.83 -33.64 17.22
C LEU A 338 -17.80 -33.27 16.10
N HIS A 339 -17.77 -32.03 15.61
CA HIS A 339 -18.65 -31.61 14.51
C HIS A 339 -18.43 -32.44 13.23
N ILE A 340 -17.18 -32.80 12.91
CA ILE A 340 -16.83 -33.66 11.78
C ILE A 340 -17.29 -35.09 12.03
N LEU A 341 -17.01 -35.66 13.21
CA LEU A 341 -17.43 -37.01 13.59
C LEU A 341 -18.96 -37.16 13.49
N LEU A 342 -19.69 -36.14 13.93
CA LEU A 342 -21.15 -36.08 13.95
C LEU A 342 -21.74 -35.50 12.66
N ALA A 343 -20.94 -35.32 11.60
CA ALA A 343 -21.41 -34.84 10.30
C ALA A 343 -22.52 -35.70 9.66
N PRO A 344 -22.55 -37.04 9.83
CA PRO A 344 -23.64 -37.87 9.30
C PRO A 344 -25.02 -37.58 9.91
N MET A 345 -25.08 -36.97 11.10
CA MET A 345 -26.35 -36.59 11.72
C MET A 345 -26.92 -35.31 11.10
N LYS A 346 -27.92 -35.49 10.24
CA LYS A 346 -28.59 -34.40 9.51
C LYS A 346 -29.56 -33.58 10.38
N ASN A 347 -30.11 -34.16 11.45
CA ASN A 347 -30.99 -33.44 12.37
C ASN A 347 -30.15 -32.56 13.32
N PRO A 348 -30.30 -31.22 13.29
CA PRO A 348 -29.49 -30.31 14.09
C PRO A 348 -29.76 -30.43 15.59
N ILE A 349 -30.98 -30.77 16.00
CA ILE A 349 -31.35 -30.94 17.41
C ILE A 349 -30.66 -32.19 17.97
N SER A 350 -30.78 -33.33 17.27
CA SER A 350 -30.11 -34.57 17.66
C SER A 350 -28.58 -34.42 17.68
N LYS A 351 -28.03 -33.70 16.69
CA LYS A 351 -26.61 -33.38 16.66
C LYS A 351 -26.19 -32.51 17.85
N GLY A 352 -27.00 -31.52 18.22
CA GLY A 352 -26.78 -30.69 19.41
C GLY A 352 -26.74 -31.52 20.70
N PHE A 353 -27.71 -32.42 20.90
CA PHE A 353 -27.71 -33.33 22.06
C PHE A 353 -26.48 -34.23 22.10
N ALA A 354 -26.09 -34.83 20.97
CA ALA A 354 -24.91 -35.69 20.91
C ALA A 354 -23.60 -34.93 21.19
N ILE A 355 -23.51 -33.65 20.79
CA ILE A 355 -22.37 -32.78 21.14
C ILE A 355 -22.32 -32.54 22.65
N VAL A 356 -23.45 -32.19 23.27
CA VAL A 356 -23.53 -31.93 24.72
C VAL A 356 -23.21 -33.20 25.52
N ASP A 357 -23.71 -34.35 25.08
CA ASP A 357 -23.44 -35.65 25.71
C ASP A 357 -21.95 -36.01 25.64
N ALA A 358 -21.33 -35.85 24.46
CA ALA A 358 -19.90 -36.06 24.28
C ALA A 358 -19.03 -35.11 25.14
N CYS A 359 -19.41 -33.83 25.24
CA CYS A 359 -18.73 -32.86 26.10
C CYS A 359 -18.91 -33.16 27.60
N SER A 360 -20.09 -33.67 27.99
CA SER A 360 -20.38 -34.10 29.36
C SER A 360 -19.53 -35.31 29.76
N GLY A 361 -19.46 -36.32 28.90
CA GLY A 361 -18.65 -37.52 29.13
C GLY A 361 -17.13 -37.27 29.14
N ALA A 362 -16.68 -36.20 28.48
CA ALA A 362 -15.28 -35.76 28.49
C ALA A 362 -14.96 -34.75 29.61
N ASN A 363 -15.89 -34.50 30.54
CA ASN A 363 -15.75 -33.57 31.67
C ASN A 363 -15.46 -32.11 31.29
N PHE A 364 -15.82 -31.65 30.09
CA PHE A 364 -15.70 -30.22 29.74
C PHE A 364 -16.62 -29.31 30.56
N LEU A 365 -17.66 -29.89 31.17
CA LEU A 365 -18.73 -29.17 31.86
C LEU A 365 -18.69 -29.28 33.39
N ILE A 366 -17.69 -29.95 33.95
CA ILE A 366 -17.51 -30.02 35.40
C ILE A 366 -16.62 -28.86 35.83
N ASP A 367 -17.27 -27.77 36.25
CA ASP A 367 -16.71 -26.88 37.26
C ASP A 367 -16.70 -27.67 38.58
N SER A 368 -15.56 -28.25 38.93
CA SER A 368 -15.34 -28.67 40.32
C SER A 368 -15.13 -27.41 41.14
N GLY A 369 -16.24 -26.74 41.47
CA GLY A 369 -16.34 -25.62 42.39
C GLY A 369 -16.04 -25.98 43.85
N ASP A 370 -15.37 -27.10 44.08
CA ASP A 370 -14.98 -27.62 45.39
C ASP A 370 -13.45 -27.67 45.45
N ASP A 371 -12.83 -26.49 45.61
CA ASP A 371 -11.56 -26.25 46.35
C ASP A 371 -11.06 -24.79 46.18
N CYS A 372 -11.98 -23.82 46.16
CA CYS A 372 -11.68 -22.44 46.55
C CYS A 372 -12.05 -22.25 48.02
N ASN A 373 -11.35 -22.95 48.93
CA ASN A 373 -11.33 -22.56 50.33
C ASN A 373 -10.19 -21.56 50.55
N PHE A 374 -10.56 -20.42 51.14
CA PHE A 374 -9.79 -19.20 51.39
C PHE A 374 -8.45 -19.39 52.10
#